data_AF-A0A3D2CSD3-F1
#
_entry.id   AF-A0A3D2CSD3-F1
#
_cell.length_a   1.000
_cell.length_b   1.000
_cell.length_c   1.000
_cell.angle_alpha   90.00
_cell.angle_beta   90.00
_cell.angle_gamma   90.00
#
_symmetry.space_group_name_H-M   'P 1'
#
loop_
_entity.id
_entity.type
_entity.pdbx_description
1 polymer ?
#
loop_
_entity_poly.entity_id
_entity_poly.type
_entity_poly.pdbx_seq_one_letter_code
_entity_poly.pdbx_strand_id
1 'polypeptide(L)'
;MNVWKILGYLGLLPFIASLYLSTETVIFGISTKQAFIAYSAVILSFIAGTIWRRESKNHHDKQYVISNVFSLLAFVSLMVYHKIALIILAISFMLLFLYEKSLGKQNKLLTEYISMRFWLTLIVVLLHITAYLLWFG
;
A
#
# COMPACT_ATOMS: atom_id res chain seq x y z
N MET A 1 5.06 21.01 9.73
CA MET A 1 4.51 19.66 9.42
C MET A 1 5.65 18.67 9.45
N ASN A 2 5.49 17.50 10.08
CA ASN A 2 6.59 16.53 10.20
C ASN A 2 6.96 15.97 8.81
N VAL A 3 8.26 15.84 8.51
CA VAL A 3 8.77 15.37 7.20
C VAL A 3 8.17 14.02 6.79
N TRP A 4 8.01 13.09 7.74
CA TRP A 4 7.42 11.78 7.47
C TRP A 4 5.96 11.86 7.00
N LYS A 5 5.18 12.85 7.46
CA LYS A 5 3.81 13.06 6.97
C LYS A 5 3.81 13.53 5.53
N ILE A 6 4.66 14.50 5.21
CA ILE A 6 4.81 15.03 3.84
C ILE A 6 5.17 13.88 2.89
N LEU A 7 6.19 13.10 3.23
CA LEU A 7 6.63 11.96 2.41
C LEU A 7 5.52 10.90 2.24
N GLY A 8 4.73 10.65 3.29
CA GLY A 8 3.58 9.74 3.22
C GLY A 8 2.55 10.17 2.16
N TYR A 9 2.20 11.45 2.10
CA TYR A 9 1.27 11.98 1.10
C TYR A 9 1.90 12.11 -0.29
N LEU A 10 3.18 12.48 -0.39
CA LEU A 10 3.90 12.48 -1.67
C LEU A 10 3.99 11.09 -2.28
N GLY A 11 3.95 10.03 -1.46
CA GLY A 11 3.82 8.65 -1.92
C GLY A 11 2.54 8.37 -2.73
N LEU A 12 1.54 9.26 -2.75
CA LEU A 12 0.36 9.12 -3.60
C LEU A 12 0.62 9.56 -5.05
N LEU A 13 1.67 10.36 -5.30
CA LEU A 13 1.92 10.94 -6.62
C LEU A 13 2.09 9.89 -7.72
N PRO A 14 2.86 8.79 -7.53
CA PRO A 14 3.03 7.83 -8.61
C PRO A 14 1.76 7.03 -8.92
N PHE A 15 0.87 6.84 -7.95
CA PHE A 15 -0.46 6.25 -8.21
C PHE A 15 -1.30 7.17 -9.10
N ILE A 16 -1.38 8.45 -8.74
CA ILE A 16 -2.18 9.44 -9.48
C ILE A 16 -1.62 9.62 -10.89
N ALA A 17 -0.29 9.75 -11.02
CA ALA A 17 0.37 9.88 -12.32
C ALA A 17 0.12 8.66 -13.21
N SER A 18 0.27 7.44 -12.67
CA SER A 18 0.02 6.21 -13.42
C SER A 18 -1.44 6.08 -13.87
N LEU A 19 -2.39 6.50 -13.03
CA LEU A 19 -3.81 6.46 -13.36
C LEU A 19 -4.18 7.50 -14.44
N TYR A 20 -3.67 8.73 -14.31
CA TYR A 20 -3.90 9.82 -15.28
C TYR A 20 -3.37 9.46 -16.67
N LEU A 21 -2.20 8.81 -16.73
CA LEU A 21 -1.54 8.42 -17.98
C LEU A 21 -2.05 7.08 -18.55
N SER A 22 -3.04 6.44 -17.92
CA SER A 22 -3.45 5.07 -18.23
C SER A 22 -4.18 4.88 -19.56
N THR A 23 -4.48 5.96 -20.29
CA THR A 23 -5.11 5.95 -21.61
C THR A 23 -4.10 5.70 -22.75
N GLU A 24 -3.33 4.62 -22.65
CA GLU A 24 -2.44 4.07 -23.70
C GLU A 24 -0.98 4.55 -23.74
N THR A 25 -0.49 5.23 -22.70
CA THR A 25 0.95 5.54 -22.64
C THR A 25 1.77 4.36 -22.13
N VAL A 26 2.84 4.03 -22.86
CA VAL A 26 3.90 3.13 -22.42
C VAL A 26 5.09 4.01 -22.01
N ILE A 27 5.53 3.88 -20.77
CA ILE A 27 6.64 4.67 -20.22
C ILE A 27 7.79 3.70 -19.97
N PHE A 28 8.94 3.93 -20.62
CA PHE A 28 10.12 3.04 -20.55
C PHE A 28 9.81 1.56 -20.88
N GLY A 29 8.89 1.29 -21.82
CA GLY A 29 8.50 -0.07 -22.20
C GLY A 29 7.54 -0.76 -21.22
N ILE A 30 7.12 -0.09 -20.15
CA ILE A 30 6.18 -0.61 -19.15
C ILE A 30 4.83 0.07 -19.35
N SER A 31 3.75 -0.71 -19.36
CA SER A 31 2.41 -0.15 -19.39
C SER A 31 2.14 0.63 -18.10
N THR A 32 1.49 1.77 -18.19
CA THR A 32 1.09 2.57 -17.01
C THR A 32 0.22 1.78 -16.02
N LYS A 33 -0.57 0.81 -16.49
CA LYS A 33 -1.29 -0.15 -15.65
C LYS A 33 -0.33 -1.01 -14.81
N GLN A 34 0.70 -1.57 -15.44
CA GLN A 34 1.72 -2.35 -14.74
C GLN A 34 2.54 -1.45 -13.78
N ALA A 35 2.85 -0.21 -14.17
CA ALA A 35 3.55 0.75 -13.31
C ALA A 35 2.75 1.05 -12.02
N PHE A 36 1.43 1.25 -12.14
CA PHE A 36 0.54 1.42 -10.97
C PHE A 36 0.60 0.21 -10.04
N ILE A 37 0.48 -1.01 -10.58
CA ILE A 37 0.51 -2.26 -9.79
C ILE A 37 1.88 -2.46 -9.14
N ALA A 38 2.96 -2.29 -9.92
CA ALA A 38 4.33 -2.43 -9.42
C ALA A 38 4.60 -1.46 -8.26
N TYR A 39 4.19 -0.19 -8.40
CA TYR A 39 4.33 0.79 -7.34
C TYR A 39 3.47 0.46 -6.12
N SER A 40 2.25 -0.03 -6.32
CA SER A 40 1.37 -0.52 -5.25
C SER A 40 2.06 -1.62 -4.44
N ALA A 41 2.66 -2.60 -5.12
CA ALA A 41 3.39 -3.69 -4.48
C ALA A 41 4.62 -3.21 -3.70
N VAL A 42 5.37 -2.23 -4.24
CA VAL A 42 6.50 -1.60 -3.55
C VAL A 42 6.03 -0.92 -2.25
N ILE A 43 4.97 -0.11 -2.31
CA ILE A 43 4.46 0.61 -1.14
C ILE A 43 3.90 -0.37 -0.10
N LEU A 44 3.15 -1.39 -0.51
CA LEU A 44 2.64 -2.42 0.39
C LEU A 44 3.79 -3.14 1.11
N SER A 45 4.82 -3.54 0.38
CA SER A 45 6.01 -4.20 0.93
C SER A 45 6.79 -3.28 1.88
N PHE A 46 6.96 -2.02 1.51
CA PHE A 46 7.63 -1.02 2.35
C PHE A 46 6.90 -0.85 3.70
N ILE A 47 5.57 -0.69 3.69
CA ILE A 47 4.77 -0.56 4.90
C ILE A 47 4.85 -1.85 5.72
N ALA A 48 4.71 -3.02 5.09
CA ALA A 48 4.80 -4.30 5.76
C ALA A 48 6.14 -4.47 6.49
N GLY A 49 7.24 -4.00 5.91
CA GLY A 49 8.57 -3.99 6.54
C GLY A 49 8.64 -3.09 7.78
N THR A 50 7.84 -2.02 7.87
CA THR A 50 7.87 -1.13 9.05
C THR A 50 7.36 -1.80 10.32
N ILE A 51 6.58 -2.89 10.20
CA ILE A 51 6.11 -3.70 11.33
C ILE A 51 7.29 -4.19 12.19
N TRP A 52 8.44 -4.50 11.58
CA TRP A 52 9.62 -5.01 12.28
C TRP A 52 10.16 -4.05 13.35
N ARG A 53 9.98 -2.74 13.14
CA ARG A 53 10.56 -1.70 13.99
C ARG A 53 9.77 -1.48 15.29
N ARG A 54 8.60 -2.08 15.43
CA ARG A 54 7.70 -1.80 16.55
C ARG A 54 8.07 -2.69 17.72
N GLU A 55 8.72 -2.12 18.75
CA GLU A 55 9.08 -2.84 19.98
C GLU A 55 7.83 -3.42 20.66
N SER A 56 7.58 -4.71 20.43
CA SER A 56 6.49 -5.45 21.03
C SER A 56 7.08 -6.47 21.99
N LYS A 57 6.97 -6.19 23.30
CA LYS A 57 7.60 -7.00 24.36
C LYS A 57 7.21 -8.50 24.37
N ASN A 58 6.16 -8.93 23.64
CA ASN A 58 5.59 -10.29 23.78
C ASN A 58 5.21 -11.01 22.46
N HIS A 59 5.38 -10.44 21.25
CA HIS A 59 4.86 -11.06 20.01
C HIS A 59 5.75 -10.82 18.77
N HIS A 60 7.05 -11.13 18.87
CA HIS A 60 8.00 -10.91 17.78
C HIS A 60 7.71 -11.79 16.53
N ASP A 61 7.50 -13.11 16.71
CA ASP A 61 7.42 -14.04 15.58
C ASP A 61 6.19 -13.80 14.68
N LYS A 62 5.02 -13.56 15.28
CA LYS A 62 3.78 -13.30 14.53
C LYS A 62 3.89 -12.05 13.66
N GLN A 63 4.58 -11.02 14.12
CA GLN A 63 4.80 -9.78 13.38
C GLN A 63 5.68 -10.00 12.16
N TYR A 64 6.75 -10.78 12.30
CA TYR A 64 7.64 -11.11 11.19
C TYR A 64 6.92 -11.95 10.13
N VAL A 65 6.13 -12.94 10.55
CA VAL A 65 5.33 -13.75 9.62
C VAL A 65 4.33 -12.87 8.87
N ILE A 66 3.57 -12.02 9.57
CA ILE A 66 2.56 -11.16 8.93
C ILE A 66 3.21 -10.16 7.95
N SER A 67 4.33 -9.56 8.33
CA SER A 67 5.12 -8.68 7.46
C SER A 67 5.50 -9.40 6.16
N ASN A 68 6.08 -10.60 6.25
CA ASN A 68 6.46 -11.38 5.07
C ASN A 68 5.27 -11.85 4.24
N VAL A 69 4.14 -12.20 4.86
CA VAL A 69 2.91 -12.56 4.15
C VAL A 69 2.45 -11.40 3.25
N PHE A 70 2.44 -10.17 3.76
CA PHE A 70 2.07 -9.00 2.93
C PHE A 70 3.07 -8.71 1.81
N SER A 71 4.37 -8.86 2.06
CA SER A 71 5.39 -8.75 1.00
C SER A 71 5.24 -9.83 -0.07
N LEU A 72 4.91 -11.06 0.31
CA LEU A 72 4.63 -12.13 -0.65
C LEU A 72 3.33 -11.90 -1.43
N LEU A 73 2.27 -11.40 -0.78
CA LEU A 73 1.04 -10.98 -1.48
C LEU A 73 1.33 -9.88 -2.51
N ALA A 74 2.16 -8.90 -2.14
CA ALA A 74 2.62 -7.86 -3.06
C ALA A 74 3.38 -8.47 -4.25
N PHE A 75 4.31 -9.39 -4.01
CA PHE A 75 5.07 -10.06 -5.07
C PHE A 75 4.16 -10.89 -5.99
N VAL A 76 3.28 -11.72 -5.43
CA VAL A 76 2.33 -12.55 -6.20
C VAL A 76 1.40 -11.69 -7.05
N SER A 77 1.00 -10.50 -6.57
CA SER A 77 0.17 -9.57 -7.34
C SER A 77 0.82 -9.14 -8.67
N LEU A 78 2.15 -9.17 -8.78
CA LEU A 78 2.87 -8.84 -10.02
C LEU A 78 2.82 -9.98 -11.06
N MET A 79 2.49 -11.19 -10.62
CA MET A 79 2.51 -12.41 -11.46
C MET A 79 1.12 -12.81 -11.95
N VAL A 80 0.07 -12.07 -11.57
CA VAL A 80 -1.32 -12.34 -11.94
C VAL A 80 -1.89 -11.26 -12.85
N TYR A 81 -3.06 -11.51 -13.42
CA TYR A 81 -3.76 -10.52 -14.24
C TYR A 81 -4.05 -9.23 -13.47
N HIS A 82 -3.86 -8.09 -14.14
CA HIS A 82 -4.06 -6.74 -13.60
C HIS A 82 -5.37 -6.58 -12.79
N LYS A 83 -6.48 -7.15 -13.28
CA LYS A 83 -7.78 -7.15 -12.61
C LYS A 83 -7.73 -7.78 -11.21
N ILE A 84 -7.07 -8.92 -11.09
CA ILE A 84 -6.92 -9.68 -9.85
C ILE A 84 -5.90 -8.99 -8.93
N ALA A 85 -4.79 -8.50 -9.50
CA ALA A 85 -3.75 -7.78 -8.77
C ALA A 85 -4.31 -6.58 -8.00
N LEU A 86 -5.16 -5.75 -8.64
CA LEU A 86 -5.80 -4.60 -8.01
C LEU A 86 -6.62 -5.01 -6.77
N ILE A 87 -7.38 -6.10 -6.86
CA ILE A 87 -8.21 -6.60 -5.75
C ILE A 87 -7.32 -7.09 -4.61
N ILE A 88 -6.31 -7.91 -4.90
CA ILE A 88 -5.36 -8.43 -3.90
C ILE A 88 -4.68 -7.28 -3.17
N LEU A 89 -4.16 -6.30 -3.90
CA LEU A 89 -3.43 -5.16 -3.32
C LEU A 89 -4.35 -4.27 -2.47
N ALA A 90 -5.55 -3.94 -2.95
CA ALA A 90 -6.51 -3.12 -2.20
C ALA A 90 -6.91 -3.78 -0.87
N ILE A 91 -7.25 -5.08 -0.90
CA ILE A 91 -7.57 -5.85 0.32
C ILE A 91 -6.34 -5.90 1.24
N SER A 92 -5.15 -6.12 0.68
CA SER A 92 -3.92 -6.19 1.47
C SER A 92 -3.62 -4.89 2.20
N PHE A 93 -3.80 -3.73 1.56
CA PHE A 93 -3.64 -2.43 2.21
C PHE A 93 -4.60 -2.25 3.40
N MET A 94 -5.87 -2.65 3.24
CA MET A 94 -6.85 -2.58 4.34
C MET A 94 -6.46 -3.49 5.49
N LEU A 95 -6.15 -4.76 5.21
CA LEU A 95 -5.79 -5.74 6.23
C LEU A 95 -4.52 -5.34 6.97
N LEU A 96 -3.51 -4.84 6.25
CA LEU A 96 -2.28 -4.35 6.84
C LEU A 96 -2.54 -3.17 7.77
N PHE A 97 -3.35 -2.19 7.36
CA PHE A 97 -3.74 -1.06 8.22
C PHE A 97 -4.49 -1.52 9.48
N LEU A 98 -5.44 -2.45 9.35
CA LEU A 98 -6.15 -3.01 10.50
C LEU A 98 -5.20 -3.71 11.47
N TYR A 99 -4.22 -4.45 10.94
CA TYR A 99 -3.18 -5.07 11.74
C TYR A 99 -2.31 -4.02 12.45
N GLU A 100 -1.82 -2.99 11.75
CA GLU A 100 -1.05 -1.90 12.33
C GLU A 100 -1.80 -1.18 13.47
N LYS A 101 -3.12 -1.00 13.31
CA LYS A 101 -4.01 -0.43 14.34
C LYS A 101 -4.16 -1.34 15.55
N SER A 102 -4.21 -2.67 15.34
CA SER A 102 -4.32 -3.67 16.41
C SER A 102 -3.07 -3.75 17.30
N LEU A 103 -1.89 -3.43 16.77
CA LEU A 103 -0.59 -3.44 17.48
C LEU A 103 -0.40 -2.29 18.49
N GLY A 104 -1.47 -1.73 19.05
CA GLY A 104 -1.46 -0.44 19.74
C GLY A 104 -0.54 -0.32 20.97
N LYS A 105 -0.05 0.91 21.21
CA LYS A 105 0.06 1.59 22.51
C LYS A 105 -0.16 3.08 22.27
N GLN A 106 -1.21 3.67 22.85
CA GLN A 106 -1.58 5.07 22.58
C GLN A 106 -0.54 6.05 23.14
N ASN A 107 0.43 6.44 22.31
CA ASN A 107 1.14 7.70 22.48
C ASN A 107 0.72 8.65 21.34
N LYS A 108 0.84 9.96 21.57
CA LYS A 108 0.38 10.99 20.63
C LYS A 108 0.98 10.82 19.21
N LEU A 109 2.26 10.45 19.12
CA LEU A 109 2.95 10.26 17.85
C LEU A 109 2.40 9.07 17.05
N LEU A 110 2.08 7.96 17.72
CA LEU A 110 1.46 6.79 17.10
C LEU A 110 0.04 7.12 16.64
N THR A 111 -0.73 7.88 17.42
CA THR A 111 -2.08 8.32 17.03
C THR A 111 -2.04 9.17 15.76
N GLU A 112 -1.10 10.12 15.67
CA GLU A 112 -0.92 10.91 14.46
C GLU A 112 -0.49 10.08 13.25
N TYR A 113 0.36 9.07 13.46
CA TYR A 113 0.77 8.14 12.41
C TYR A 113 -0.41 7.29 11.92
N ILE A 114 -1.17 6.67 12.82
CA ILE A 114 -2.33 5.84 12.46
C ILE A 114 -3.41 6.68 11.77
N SER A 115 -3.63 7.93 12.19
CA SER A 115 -4.56 8.85 11.50
C SER A 115 -4.10 9.16 10.07
N MET A 116 -2.81 9.43 9.85
CA MET A 116 -2.27 9.58 8.50
C MET A 116 -2.45 8.30 7.68
N ARG A 117 -2.13 7.12 8.26
CA ARG A 117 -2.26 5.82 7.59
C ARG A 117 -3.71 5.53 7.18
N PHE A 118 -4.69 5.95 7.97
CA PHE A 118 -6.11 5.85 7.62
C PHE A 118 -6.41 6.58 6.30
N TRP A 119 -6.06 7.88 6.22
CA TRP A 119 -6.29 8.68 5.02
C TRP A 119 -5.54 8.15 3.79
N LEU A 120 -4.27 7.77 3.95
CA LEU A 120 -3.50 7.19 2.86
C LEU A 120 -4.11 5.88 2.37
N THR A 121 -4.48 4.98 3.29
CA THR A 121 -5.09 3.70 2.92
C THR A 121 -6.43 3.91 2.22
N LEU A 122 -7.26 4.83 2.72
CA LEU A 122 -8.53 5.19 2.08
C LEU A 122 -8.31 5.71 0.65
N ILE A 123 -7.40 6.65 0.46
CA ILE A 123 -7.12 7.23 -0.86
C ILE A 123 -6.55 6.16 -1.80
N VAL A 124 -5.59 5.34 -1.35
CA VAL A 124 -5.02 4.26 -2.18
C VAL A 124 -6.09 3.25 -2.59
N VAL A 125 -6.99 2.86 -1.69
CA VAL A 125 -8.12 1.97 -2.01
C VAL A 125 -9.03 2.62 -3.05
N LEU A 126 -9.40 3.89 -2.88
CA LEU A 126 -10.22 4.60 -3.85
C LEU A 126 -9.53 4.67 -5.22
N LEU A 127 -8.22 4.90 -5.27
CA LEU A 127 -7.44 4.86 -6.51
C LEU A 127 -7.45 3.47 -7.16
N HIS A 128 -7.40 2.38 -6.38
CA HIS A 128 -7.53 1.02 -6.92
C HIS A 128 -8.94 0.76 -7.49
N ILE A 129 -9.98 1.24 -6.81
CA ILE A 129 -11.37 1.13 -7.29
C ILE A 129 -11.53 1.91 -8.60
N THR A 130 -11.06 3.16 -8.64
CA THR A 130 -11.09 3.98 -9.86
C THR A 130 -10.31 3.33 -10.99
N ALA A 131 -9.11 2.81 -10.73
CA ALA A 131 -8.32 2.07 -11.72
C ALA A 131 -9.07 0.84 -12.24
N TYR A 132 -9.72 0.09 -11.35
CA TYR A 132 -10.50 -1.08 -11.73
C TYR A 132 -11.68 -0.71 -12.63
N LEU A 133 -12.45 0.31 -12.26
CA LEU A 133 -13.58 0.80 -13.05
C LEU A 133 -13.14 1.37 -14.40
N LEU A 134 -12.03 2.12 -14.43
CA LEU A 134 -11.51 2.74 -15.65
C LEU A 134 -10.96 1.70 -16.65
N TRP A 135 -10.35 0.61 -16.17
CA TRP A 135 -9.66 -0.35 -17.03
C TRP A 135 -10.48 -1.60 -17.38
N PHE A 136 -11.52 -1.90 -16.60
CA PHE A 136 -12.31 -3.14 -16.74
C PHE A 136 -13.83 -2.95 -16.58
N GLY A 137 -14.30 -1.72 -16.35
CA GLY A 137 -15.72 -1.35 -16.41
C GLY A 137 -16.11 -0.99 -17.82
#